data_AF-A0A661P226-F1
#
_entry.id   AF-A0A661P226-F1
#
_cell.length_a   1.000
_cell.length_b   1.000
_cell.length_c   1.000
_cell.angle_alpha   90.00
_cell.angle_beta   90.00
_cell.angle_gamma   90.00
#
_symmetry.space_group_name_H-M   'P 1'
#
loop_
_entity.id
_entity.type
_entity.pdbx_description
1 polymer ?
#
loop_
_entity_poly.entity_id
_entity_poly.type
_entity_poly.pdbx_seq_one_letter_code
_entity_poly.pdbx_strand_id
1 'polypeptide(L)'
;IDLPCGVIAGATTQWVDVARDSLDEVSFYEVHPRKLYFEYLTPVGLVRLGHQTSHWGMGLLANDGDHPTLFGDYRRGSIVERLLFATRPGGADHPFEIALAGDLVFEDSKADLVDDGDRALQAVLAMRWTTEAAEAGLYGVYRHQERDSVSINSLTPYTEELDVWVVDLAARFNVPVIGNDAFVFGELEAMFIGGSTTFVRTIDLTGAGEEEEVRSFGGAAKLGTVRWASDGERRWGDIALAVEVGYASGDANPGDGITKRMTFDQSHNVGMVLFDHVLAWKTARAASLASDRAIANRPSPGAQLLPSEGGIFGASYINPTIVVRPQHWLDLKGGVVIAQSTADFVDPYHFGGLGDWQNYDGGEDEQHDLGVELDLGADVRIPLADAVVLNLGAEGGVLFPGGAFEDGAGNGLSNQLLLNTKLGMQY
;
A
#
# COMPACT_ATOMS: atom_id res chain seq x y z
N ILE A 1 -1.21 -18.58 4.05
CA ILE A 1 -0.07 -19.06 3.26
C ILE A 1 -0.67 -19.52 1.96
N ASP A 2 -0.16 -18.99 0.87
CA ASP A 2 -0.83 -19.11 -0.41
C ASP A 2 -0.17 -20.21 -1.22
N LEU A 3 -0.99 -21.17 -1.67
CA LEU A 3 -0.51 -22.45 -2.18
C LEU A 3 -1.45 -23.01 -3.25
N PRO A 4 -1.18 -22.81 -4.55
CA PRO A 4 -0.33 -21.81 -5.22
C PRO A 4 -1.07 -20.50 -5.58
N CYS A 5 -0.32 -19.40 -5.75
CA CYS A 5 -0.78 -18.14 -6.36
C CYS A 5 -0.22 -18.03 -7.80
N GLY A 6 -1.01 -17.57 -8.78
CA GLY A 6 -0.51 -17.37 -10.14
C GLY A 6 -1.49 -16.75 -11.13
N VAL A 7 -0.95 -15.98 -12.10
CA VAL A 7 -1.71 -15.48 -13.26
C VAL A 7 -1.99 -16.65 -14.20
N ILE A 8 -3.26 -16.89 -14.50
CA ILE A 8 -3.69 -18.00 -15.37
C ILE A 8 -3.75 -17.55 -16.84
N ALA A 9 -4.08 -16.29 -17.09
CA ALA A 9 -4.08 -15.69 -18.42
C ALA A 9 -3.84 -14.18 -18.31
N GLY A 10 -2.89 -13.66 -19.09
CA GLY A 10 -2.46 -12.27 -19.02
C GLY A 10 -0.96 -12.13 -19.30
N ALA A 11 -0.44 -10.90 -19.20
CA ALA A 11 1.00 -10.65 -19.25
C ALA A 11 1.66 -11.05 -17.92
N THR A 12 2.85 -11.64 -17.98
CA THR A 12 3.63 -12.05 -16.80
C THR A 12 4.83 -11.13 -16.56
N THR A 13 5.37 -11.12 -15.36
CA THR A 13 6.53 -10.30 -14.91
C THR A 13 7.88 -10.78 -15.46
N GLN A 14 7.95 -11.22 -16.71
CA GLN A 14 9.20 -11.70 -17.29
C GLN A 14 10.23 -10.58 -17.43
N TRP A 15 11.46 -10.84 -16.99
CA TRP A 15 12.62 -9.94 -17.11
C TRP A 15 12.49 -8.63 -16.32
N VAL A 16 11.77 -8.65 -15.20
CA VAL A 16 11.59 -7.49 -14.31
C VAL A 16 12.11 -7.84 -12.92
N ASP A 17 13.42 -7.75 -12.72
CA ASP A 17 14.09 -8.13 -11.46
C ASP A 17 13.69 -7.23 -10.26
N VAL A 18 13.10 -6.07 -10.53
CA VAL A 18 12.63 -5.10 -9.52
C VAL A 18 11.17 -5.38 -9.14
N ALA A 19 10.51 -6.34 -9.79
CA ALA A 19 9.18 -6.76 -9.39
C ALA A 19 9.27 -7.56 -8.08
N ARG A 20 8.64 -7.05 -7.02
CA ARG A 20 8.69 -7.65 -5.68
C ARG A 20 8.22 -9.12 -5.67
N ASP A 21 7.14 -9.43 -6.39
CA ASP A 21 6.57 -10.78 -6.49
C ASP A 21 6.55 -11.23 -7.96
N SER A 22 7.64 -11.83 -8.43
CA SER A 22 7.68 -12.32 -9.81
C SER A 22 6.83 -13.59 -9.95
N LEU A 23 5.86 -13.55 -10.86
CA LEU A 23 4.91 -14.66 -11.10
C LEU A 23 5.43 -15.69 -12.10
N ASP A 24 6.61 -15.47 -12.67
CA ASP A 24 7.32 -16.39 -13.55
C ASP A 24 8.40 -17.21 -12.83
N GLU A 25 8.64 -16.95 -11.54
CA GLU A 25 9.60 -17.67 -10.70
C GLU A 25 8.94 -18.40 -9.52
N VAL A 26 9.55 -19.51 -9.09
CA VAL A 26 9.11 -20.23 -7.89
C VAL A 26 9.73 -19.56 -6.67
N SER A 27 8.93 -18.80 -5.92
CA SER A 27 9.37 -18.21 -4.64
C SER A 27 9.29 -19.22 -3.49
N PHE A 28 10.33 -19.27 -2.66
CA PHE A 28 10.39 -20.08 -1.43
C PHE A 28 9.88 -19.28 -0.23
N TYR A 29 9.44 -19.98 0.82
CA TYR A 29 8.95 -19.32 2.03
C TYR A 29 10.04 -18.49 2.72
N GLU A 30 9.66 -17.26 3.09
CA GLU A 30 10.48 -16.39 3.91
C GLU A 30 9.96 -16.34 5.34
N VAL A 31 10.86 -16.17 6.31
CA VAL A 31 10.52 -16.02 7.73
C VAL A 31 11.05 -14.67 8.19
N HIS A 32 10.12 -13.77 8.50
CA HIS A 32 10.43 -12.40 8.91
C HIS A 32 10.01 -12.17 10.36
N PRO A 33 10.97 -12.05 11.30
CA PRO A 33 10.66 -11.58 12.65
C PRO A 33 10.04 -10.18 12.56
N ARG A 34 8.87 -9.97 13.18
CA ARG A 34 8.14 -8.70 13.05
C ARG A 34 8.17 -7.82 14.30
N LYS A 35 8.32 -8.45 15.47
CA LYS A 35 8.21 -7.78 16.78
C LYS A 35 9.20 -8.41 17.76
N LEU A 36 10.11 -7.60 18.30
CA LEU A 36 11.01 -7.96 19.40
C LEU A 36 11.40 -6.68 20.16
N TYR A 37 10.73 -6.41 21.27
CA TYR A 37 10.92 -5.16 22.01
C TYR A 37 10.82 -5.34 23.52
N PHE A 38 11.40 -4.38 24.24
CA PHE A 38 11.19 -4.16 25.66
C PHE A 38 10.04 -3.17 25.87
N GLU A 39 9.17 -3.44 26.83
CA GLU A 39 8.07 -2.57 27.21
C GLU A 39 8.05 -2.35 28.73
N TYR A 40 7.89 -1.09 29.14
CA TYR A 40 7.81 -0.70 30.54
C TYR A 40 6.75 0.37 30.77
N LEU A 41 5.75 0.03 31.58
CA LEU A 41 4.72 0.96 32.01
C LEU A 41 5.18 1.73 33.25
N THR A 42 5.36 3.03 33.10
CA THR A 42 5.63 3.97 34.20
C THR A 42 4.34 4.58 34.74
N PRO A 43 4.36 5.26 35.91
CA PRO A 43 3.18 5.98 36.42
C PRO A 43 2.65 7.09 35.49
N VAL A 44 3.47 7.55 34.55
CA VAL A 44 3.13 8.68 33.66
C VAL A 44 3.00 8.27 32.19
N GLY A 45 3.22 7.00 31.84
CA GLY A 45 3.17 6.55 30.44
C GLY A 45 3.94 5.26 30.16
N LEU A 46 3.77 4.75 28.95
CA LEU A 46 4.43 3.58 28.40
C LEU A 46 5.75 3.98 27.72
N VAL A 47 6.83 3.26 27.99
CA VAL A 47 8.07 3.30 27.20
C VAL A 47 8.21 1.98 26.47
N ARG A 48 8.52 2.02 25.17
CA ARG A 48 8.81 0.83 24.36
C ARG A 48 10.09 1.04 23.54
N LEU A 49 10.95 0.03 23.48
CA LEU A 49 12.22 0.08 22.75
C LEU A 49 12.47 -1.24 22.00
N GLY A 50 12.78 -1.14 20.71
CA GLY A 50 13.24 -2.24 19.88
C GLY A 50 12.43 -2.40 18.60
N HIS A 51 12.51 -3.59 18.03
CA HIS A 51 11.94 -3.97 16.75
C HIS A 51 10.42 -4.05 16.83
N GLN A 52 9.73 -3.19 16.08
CA GLN A 52 8.30 -2.96 16.16
C GLN A 52 7.70 -2.79 14.77
N THR A 53 6.39 -2.99 14.67
CA THR A 53 5.64 -2.62 13.46
C THR A 53 5.03 -1.23 13.58
N SER A 54 4.75 -0.59 12.45
CA SER A 54 4.08 0.69 12.37
C SER A 54 2.78 0.58 11.57
N HIS A 55 1.66 0.98 12.18
CA HIS A 55 0.36 1.03 11.52
C HIS A 55 -0.40 2.26 11.96
N TRP A 56 -1.07 2.93 11.03
CA TRP A 56 -1.95 4.06 11.30
C TRP A 56 -3.21 4.01 10.43
N GLY A 57 -4.37 4.37 10.99
CA GLY A 57 -5.64 4.45 10.27
C GLY A 57 -6.03 3.19 9.48
N MET A 58 -6.44 3.41 8.24
CA MET A 58 -6.69 2.44 7.16
C MET A 58 -5.39 1.85 6.58
N GLY A 59 -4.23 2.38 6.97
CA GLY A 59 -2.91 1.92 6.56
C GLY A 59 -2.53 2.44 5.17
N LEU A 60 -2.86 3.70 4.84
CA LEU A 60 -2.50 4.27 3.54
C LEU A 60 -1.03 4.71 3.48
N LEU A 61 -0.40 5.04 4.61
CA LEU A 61 1.01 5.45 4.66
C LEU A 61 1.88 4.55 5.53
N ALA A 62 1.39 4.17 6.72
CA ALA A 62 2.05 3.23 7.60
C ALA A 62 1.13 2.03 7.82
N ASN A 63 1.56 0.86 7.35
CA ASN A 63 0.74 -0.35 7.39
C ASN A 63 1.59 -1.53 7.84
N ASP A 64 1.18 -2.21 8.90
CA ASP A 64 1.97 -3.32 9.41
C ASP A 64 1.71 -4.65 8.71
N GLY A 65 0.92 -4.72 7.63
CA GLY A 65 0.70 -5.94 6.88
C GLY A 65 0.21 -7.11 7.75
N ASP A 66 -0.59 -6.83 8.80
CA ASP A 66 -1.20 -7.84 9.69
C ASP A 66 -2.69 -7.52 9.95
N HIS A 67 -3.32 -6.76 9.05
CA HIS A 67 -4.70 -6.29 9.15
C HIS A 67 -5.62 -6.94 8.11
N PRO A 68 -6.83 -7.43 8.47
CA PRO A 68 -7.74 -8.11 7.54
C PRO A 68 -8.01 -7.40 6.21
N THR A 69 -7.74 -8.09 5.09
CA THR A 69 -8.12 -7.66 3.72
C THR A 69 -9.24 -8.54 3.17
N LEU A 70 -10.01 -8.01 2.21
CA LEU A 70 -11.08 -8.76 1.58
C LEU A 70 -10.55 -9.74 0.52
N PHE A 71 -9.69 -9.24 -0.35
CA PHE A 71 -9.02 -9.94 -1.44
C PHE A 71 -7.51 -9.69 -1.34
N GLY A 72 -6.70 -10.57 -1.95
CA GLY A 72 -5.24 -10.46 -1.92
C GLY A 72 -4.64 -10.91 -0.58
N ASP A 73 -3.31 -10.79 -0.48
CA ASP A 73 -2.53 -11.26 0.66
C ASP A 73 -1.85 -10.14 1.42
N TYR A 74 -1.62 -10.38 2.71
CA TYR A 74 -0.73 -9.52 3.49
C TYR A 74 0.69 -9.67 2.99
N ARG A 75 1.23 -8.55 2.52
CA ARG A 75 2.62 -8.42 2.13
C ARG A 75 3.41 -7.81 3.30
N ARG A 76 4.74 -7.87 3.24
CA ARG A 76 5.62 -7.33 4.29
C ARG A 76 5.15 -5.91 4.65
N GLY A 77 5.00 -5.64 5.94
CA GLY A 77 4.52 -4.35 6.46
C GLY A 77 5.66 -3.48 6.97
N SER A 78 5.34 -2.24 7.34
CA SER A 78 6.30 -1.29 7.89
C SER A 78 6.89 -1.78 9.22
N ILE A 79 8.21 -1.95 9.25
CA ILE A 79 8.99 -2.43 10.38
C ILE A 79 10.06 -1.39 10.73
N VAL A 80 10.20 -1.11 12.03
CA VAL A 80 11.08 -0.07 12.56
C VAL A 80 11.81 -0.52 13.81
N GLU A 81 13.02 -0.01 14.01
CA GLU A 81 13.67 0.02 15.32
C GLU A 81 13.27 1.31 16.04
N ARG A 82 12.34 1.19 16.99
CA ARG A 82 11.63 2.33 17.58
C ARG A 82 11.94 2.52 19.05
N LEU A 83 12.19 3.77 19.46
CA LEU A 83 12.06 4.25 20.83
C LEU A 83 10.78 5.06 20.93
N LEU A 84 9.81 4.60 21.72
CA LEU A 84 8.50 5.21 21.87
C LEU A 84 8.21 5.55 23.33
N PHE A 85 7.62 6.73 23.54
CA PHE A 85 6.95 7.10 24.77
C PHE A 85 5.49 7.48 24.47
N ALA A 86 4.54 6.82 25.11
CA ALA A 86 3.12 7.11 24.98
C ALA A 86 2.48 7.40 26.35
N THR A 87 1.57 8.36 26.41
CA THR A 87 0.89 8.73 27.65
C THR A 87 -0.56 9.14 27.41
N ARG A 88 -1.38 9.03 28.46
CA ARG A 88 -2.71 9.63 28.55
C ARG A 88 -2.64 10.76 29.58
N PRO A 89 -2.49 12.03 29.16
CA PRO A 89 -2.26 13.14 30.08
C PRO A 89 -3.38 13.33 31.12
N GLY A 90 -4.62 12.94 30.77
CA GLY A 90 -5.77 13.00 31.68
C GLY A 90 -5.91 11.80 32.63
N GLY A 91 -4.95 10.87 32.64
CA GLY A 91 -4.99 9.64 33.42
C GLY A 91 -5.31 8.40 32.57
N ALA A 92 -5.19 7.21 33.17
CA ALA A 92 -5.26 5.93 32.47
C ALA A 92 -6.58 5.70 31.69
N ASP A 93 -7.69 6.23 32.20
CA ASP A 93 -9.03 6.08 31.61
C ASP A 93 -9.41 7.24 30.66
N HIS A 94 -8.52 8.21 30.46
CA HIS A 94 -8.81 9.37 29.62
C HIS A 94 -8.76 8.99 28.12
N PRO A 95 -9.72 9.44 27.29
CA PRO A 95 -9.81 9.04 25.88
C PRO A 95 -8.67 9.58 25.01
N PHE A 96 -7.95 10.60 25.47
CA PHE A 96 -6.84 11.22 24.75
C PHE A 96 -5.49 10.57 25.08
N GLU A 97 -4.83 10.05 24.05
CA GLU A 97 -3.48 9.48 24.04
C GLU A 97 -2.56 10.33 23.15
N ILE A 98 -1.32 10.53 23.59
CA ILE A 98 -0.26 11.15 22.82
C ILE A 98 0.99 10.26 22.88
N ALA A 99 1.64 10.08 21.75
CA ALA A 99 2.89 9.34 21.64
C ALA A 99 3.94 10.14 20.87
N LEU A 100 5.19 10.03 21.32
CA LEU A 100 6.37 10.51 20.65
C LEU A 100 7.28 9.31 20.38
N ALA A 101 7.84 9.23 19.18
CA ALA A 101 8.79 8.19 18.85
C ALA A 101 9.94 8.69 17.97
N GLY A 102 11.07 8.02 18.08
CA GLY A 102 12.18 8.10 17.14
C GLY A 102 12.43 6.72 16.55
N ASP A 103 12.44 6.63 15.22
CA ASP A 103 12.52 5.38 14.49
C ASP A 103 13.72 5.36 13.55
N LEU A 104 14.39 4.22 13.46
CA LEU A 104 15.18 3.82 12.30
C LEU A 104 14.31 2.85 11.50
N VAL A 105 14.01 3.18 10.25
CA VAL A 105 13.22 2.32 9.38
C VAL A 105 14.07 1.10 9.03
N PHE A 106 13.54 -0.08 9.33
CA PHE A 106 14.15 -1.34 8.94
C PHE A 106 13.68 -1.72 7.54
N GLU A 107 12.37 -1.67 7.32
CA GLU A 107 11.73 -1.96 6.03
C GLU A 107 10.39 -1.22 5.95
N ASP A 108 10.13 -0.50 4.86
CA ASP A 108 8.82 0.00 4.45
C ASP A 108 8.73 0.12 2.91
N SER A 109 7.60 0.59 2.39
CA SER A 109 7.38 0.72 0.93
C SER A 109 8.28 1.75 0.22
N LYS A 110 9.24 2.38 0.92
CA LYS A 110 10.15 3.42 0.41
C LYS A 110 11.60 3.25 0.86
N ALA A 111 11.88 2.36 1.83
CA ALA A 111 13.22 2.10 2.32
C ALA A 111 13.40 0.66 2.77
N ASP A 112 14.54 0.08 2.41
CA ASP A 112 15.03 -1.18 2.96
C ASP A 112 16.47 -1.00 3.47
N LEU A 113 16.66 -1.19 4.78
CA LEU A 113 17.94 -0.99 5.43
C LEU A 113 18.97 -2.09 5.10
N VAL A 114 18.51 -3.31 4.81
CA VAL A 114 19.38 -4.49 4.69
C VAL A 114 19.70 -4.78 3.23
N ASP A 115 18.69 -4.83 2.38
CA ASP A 115 18.83 -5.24 0.99
C ASP A 115 19.28 -4.07 0.11
N ASP A 116 18.71 -2.87 0.30
CA ASP A 116 19.03 -1.66 -0.46
C ASP A 116 20.03 -0.72 0.25
N GLY A 117 20.19 -0.86 1.58
CA GLY A 117 21.09 -0.02 2.37
C GLY A 117 20.55 1.38 2.68
N ASP A 118 19.23 1.59 2.58
CA ASP A 118 18.60 2.86 2.92
C ASP A 118 18.77 3.19 4.41
N ARG A 119 19.11 4.45 4.69
CA ARG A 119 19.20 4.96 6.07
C ARG A 119 18.09 5.96 6.28
N ALA A 120 16.91 5.49 6.65
CA ALA A 120 15.76 6.34 6.94
C ALA A 120 15.53 6.50 8.46
N LEU A 121 15.63 7.73 8.94
CA LEU A 121 15.33 8.12 10.32
C LEU A 121 14.03 8.92 10.37
N GLN A 122 13.21 8.64 11.38
CA GLN A 122 11.93 9.33 11.57
C GLN A 122 11.77 9.86 12.99
N ALA A 123 11.21 11.06 13.09
CA ALA A 123 10.65 11.60 14.33
C ALA A 123 9.12 11.62 14.20
N VAL A 124 8.44 10.96 15.12
CA VAL A 124 6.99 10.71 15.04
C VAL A 124 6.27 11.34 16.22
N LEU A 125 5.15 12.00 15.94
CA LEU A 125 4.17 12.46 16.90
C LEU A 125 2.79 11.90 16.53
N ALA A 126 2.19 11.12 17.43
CA ALA A 126 0.84 10.61 17.27
C ALA A 126 -0.07 11.15 18.37
N MET A 127 -1.28 11.58 18.02
CA MET A 127 -2.32 11.98 18.94
C MET A 127 -3.59 11.23 18.58
N ARG A 128 -4.25 10.62 19.57
CA ARG A 128 -5.45 9.82 19.36
C ARG A 128 -6.49 10.14 20.42
N TRP A 129 -7.74 10.22 20.01
CA TRP A 129 -8.91 10.30 20.85
C TRP A 129 -9.77 9.06 20.62
N THR A 130 -9.94 8.22 21.63
CA THR A 130 -10.68 6.95 21.52
C THR A 130 -11.85 6.92 22.50
N THR A 131 -13.02 6.56 22.00
CA THR A 131 -14.25 6.28 22.76
C THR A 131 -14.74 4.88 22.44
N GLU A 132 -15.81 4.41 23.08
CA GLU A 132 -16.40 3.11 22.77
C GLU A 132 -16.94 3.01 21.32
N ALA A 133 -17.40 4.12 20.75
CA ALA A 133 -18.07 4.13 19.45
C ALA A 133 -17.20 4.69 18.31
N ALA A 134 -16.16 5.45 18.62
CA ALA A 134 -15.36 6.16 17.63
C ALA A 134 -13.93 6.42 18.09
N GLU A 135 -13.03 6.52 17.12
CA GLU A 135 -11.65 6.93 17.28
C GLU A 135 -11.30 7.98 16.22
N ALA A 136 -10.52 8.97 16.59
CA ALA A 136 -9.92 9.93 15.66
C ALA A 136 -8.51 10.27 16.11
N GLY A 137 -7.60 10.54 15.18
CA GLY A 137 -6.23 10.87 15.51
C GLY A 137 -5.49 11.63 14.41
N LEU A 138 -4.37 12.21 14.81
CA LEU A 138 -3.39 12.84 13.94
C LEU A 138 -2.04 12.14 14.12
N TYR A 139 -1.38 11.86 13.00
CA TYR A 139 -0.05 11.28 12.91
C TYR A 139 0.85 12.22 12.11
N GLY A 140 1.95 12.63 12.72
CA GLY A 140 2.93 13.52 12.12
C GLY A 140 4.29 12.86 12.10
N VAL A 141 4.97 12.91 10.96
CA VAL A 141 6.32 12.37 10.79
C VAL A 141 7.22 13.43 10.19
N TYR A 142 8.44 13.55 10.70
CA TYR A 142 9.54 14.12 9.93
C TYR A 142 10.50 12.98 9.60
N ARG A 143 10.81 12.78 8.32
CA ARG A 143 11.69 11.73 7.79
C ARG A 143 12.88 12.39 7.11
N HIS A 144 14.06 11.91 7.46
CA HIS A 144 15.29 12.14 6.72
C HIS A 144 15.82 10.78 6.26
N GLN A 145 16.05 10.61 4.96
CA GLN A 145 16.53 9.37 4.37
C GLN A 145 17.70 9.63 3.44
N GLU A 146 18.74 8.82 3.57
CA GLU A 146 19.91 8.84 2.70
C GLU A 146 20.14 7.46 2.06
N ARG A 147 20.63 7.47 0.82
CA ARG A 147 21.11 6.27 0.11
C ARG A 147 22.40 6.57 -0.63
N ASP A 148 23.43 5.77 -0.39
CA ASP A 148 24.69 5.85 -1.14
C ASP A 148 24.55 5.04 -2.45
N SER A 149 24.77 5.70 -3.60
CA SER A 149 24.62 5.10 -4.92
C SER A 149 25.82 5.38 -5.84
N VAL A 150 25.86 4.69 -6.98
CA VAL A 150 26.98 4.72 -7.92
C VAL A 150 26.50 4.90 -9.34
N SER A 151 26.98 5.97 -9.97
CA SER A 151 26.57 6.40 -11.32
C SER A 151 27.03 5.42 -12.42
N ILE A 152 28.31 5.44 -12.79
CA ILE A 152 28.85 4.61 -13.88
C ILE A 152 29.69 3.46 -13.32
N ASN A 153 30.54 3.76 -12.35
CA ASN A 153 31.40 2.80 -11.66
C ASN A 153 31.78 3.34 -10.27
N SER A 154 32.50 2.55 -9.47
CA SER A 154 32.89 2.87 -8.09
C SER A 154 33.69 4.18 -7.93
N LEU A 155 34.09 4.84 -9.02
CA LEU A 155 34.81 6.13 -9.00
C LEU A 155 33.87 7.34 -9.11
N THR A 156 32.57 7.13 -9.29
CA THR A 156 31.55 8.19 -9.35
C THR A 156 30.41 7.93 -8.35
N PRO A 157 30.69 7.94 -7.03
CA PRO A 157 29.65 7.81 -6.01
C PRO A 157 28.81 9.09 -5.92
N TYR A 158 27.57 8.95 -5.50
CA TYR A 158 26.69 10.04 -5.12
C TYR A 158 25.77 9.58 -3.99
N THR A 159 25.25 10.53 -3.21
CA THR A 159 24.28 10.25 -2.15
C THR A 159 22.96 10.88 -2.57
N GLU A 160 21.90 10.08 -2.48
CA GLU A 160 20.53 10.54 -2.65
C GLU A 160 19.92 10.82 -1.28
N GLU A 161 19.08 11.85 -1.21
CA GLU A 161 18.55 12.41 0.02
C GLU A 161 17.05 12.70 -0.13
N LEU A 162 16.29 12.46 0.93
CA LEU A 162 14.88 12.76 1.06
C LEU A 162 14.59 13.33 2.44
N ASP A 163 14.09 14.57 2.46
CA ASP A 163 13.71 15.29 3.66
C ASP A 163 12.24 15.69 3.56
N VAL A 164 11.38 14.96 4.26
CA VAL A 164 9.93 15.15 4.17
C VAL A 164 9.26 15.21 5.53
N TRP A 165 8.17 15.95 5.58
CA TRP A 165 7.21 15.93 6.65
C TRP A 165 5.88 15.37 6.15
N VAL A 166 5.25 14.57 7.01
CA VAL A 166 3.96 13.92 6.77
C VAL A 166 2.97 14.41 7.79
N VAL A 167 1.75 14.70 7.35
CA VAL A 167 0.59 14.90 8.22
C VAL A 167 -0.51 13.95 7.75
N ASP A 168 -0.98 13.11 8.65
CA ASP A 168 -1.96 12.06 8.39
C ASP A 168 -3.06 12.09 9.45
N LEU A 169 -4.29 12.27 9.00
CA LEU A 169 -5.50 12.28 9.82
C LEU A 169 -6.25 10.97 9.60
N ALA A 170 -6.55 10.25 10.68
CA ALA A 170 -7.38 9.05 10.64
C ALA A 170 -8.59 9.16 11.56
N ALA A 171 -9.73 8.61 11.14
CA ALA A 171 -10.92 8.48 11.96
C ALA A 171 -11.67 7.19 11.64
N ARG A 172 -12.28 6.58 12.66
CA ARG A 172 -13.18 5.43 12.51
C ARG A 172 -14.33 5.49 13.50
N PHE A 173 -15.46 4.89 13.14
CA PHE A 173 -16.58 4.70 14.02
C PHE A 173 -17.27 3.37 13.76
N ASN A 174 -17.96 2.85 14.78
CA ASN A 174 -18.82 1.69 14.66
C ASN A 174 -19.99 1.83 15.63
N VAL A 175 -21.21 1.90 15.10
CA VAL A 175 -22.42 2.21 15.86
C VAL A 175 -23.55 1.21 15.55
N PRO A 176 -24.30 0.74 16.57
CA PRO A 176 -25.46 -0.11 16.34
C PRO A 176 -26.59 0.68 15.67
N VAL A 177 -27.31 0.03 14.74
CA VAL A 177 -28.51 0.60 14.13
C VAL A 177 -29.70 0.38 15.07
N ILE A 178 -30.29 1.47 15.55
CA ILE A 178 -31.43 1.39 16.48
C ILE A 178 -32.58 0.60 15.84
N GLY A 179 -33.07 -0.41 16.57
CA GLY A 179 -34.22 -1.22 16.16
C GLY A 179 -33.91 -2.31 15.14
N ASN A 180 -32.65 -2.52 14.76
CA ASN A 180 -32.23 -3.58 13.85
C ASN A 180 -31.04 -4.36 14.42
N ASP A 181 -30.91 -5.64 14.04
CA ASP A 181 -29.72 -6.45 14.31
C ASP A 181 -28.59 -6.11 13.32
N ALA A 182 -28.18 -4.84 13.28
CA ALA A 182 -27.17 -4.34 12.35
C ALA A 182 -26.27 -3.28 12.99
N PHE A 183 -25.07 -3.12 12.44
CA PHE A 183 -24.13 -2.05 12.76
C PHE A 183 -23.80 -1.26 11.49
N VAL A 184 -23.49 0.02 11.65
CA VAL A 184 -22.88 0.86 10.63
C VAL A 184 -21.48 1.21 11.10
N PHE A 185 -20.51 1.03 10.23
CA PHE A 185 -19.12 1.36 10.48
C PHE A 185 -18.60 2.26 9.38
N GLY A 186 -17.61 3.07 9.71
CA GLY A 186 -16.89 3.86 8.72
C GLY A 186 -15.49 4.20 9.16
N GLU A 187 -14.63 4.41 8.19
CA GLU A 187 -13.21 4.74 8.34
C GLU A 187 -12.85 5.84 7.33
N LEU A 188 -11.91 6.69 7.71
CA LEU A 188 -11.39 7.78 6.91
C LEU A 188 -9.90 7.93 7.22
N GLU A 189 -9.08 8.06 6.20
CA GLU A 189 -7.69 8.49 6.31
C GLU A 189 -7.38 9.54 5.24
N ALA A 190 -6.66 10.59 5.61
CA ALA A 190 -6.27 11.67 4.70
C ALA A 190 -4.89 12.19 5.07
N MET A 191 -4.02 12.32 4.07
CA MET A 191 -2.60 12.57 4.29
C MET A 191 -2.02 13.55 3.28
N PHE A 192 -0.98 14.24 3.73
CA PHE A 192 -0.18 15.17 2.95
C PHE A 192 1.30 14.95 3.25
N ILE A 193 2.13 14.96 2.20
CA ILE A 193 3.59 14.86 2.27
C ILE A 193 4.17 16.12 1.63
N GLY A 194 5.02 16.82 2.37
CA GLY A 194 5.75 17.99 1.90
C GLY A 194 7.24 17.86 2.19
N GLY A 195 8.11 18.45 1.35
CA GLY A 195 9.55 18.42 1.62
C GLY A 195 10.39 18.66 0.38
N SER A 196 11.60 18.12 0.37
CA SER A 196 12.47 18.10 -0.80
C SER A 196 13.18 16.77 -0.96
N THR A 197 13.69 16.53 -2.16
CA THR A 197 14.46 15.34 -2.47
C THR A 197 15.45 15.58 -3.60
N THR A 198 16.55 14.81 -3.59
CA THR A 198 17.47 14.71 -4.72
C THR A 198 17.17 13.51 -5.62
N PHE A 199 16.07 12.78 -5.37
CA PHE A 199 15.54 11.73 -6.24
C PHE A 199 14.94 12.33 -7.52
N VAL A 200 15.79 12.80 -8.41
CA VAL A 200 15.38 13.47 -9.66
C VAL A 200 15.09 12.48 -10.77
N ARG A 201 13.95 12.65 -11.46
CA ARG A 201 13.54 11.75 -12.56
C ARG A 201 14.20 12.11 -13.90
N THR A 202 14.85 13.26 -13.99
CA THR A 202 15.56 13.71 -15.20
C THR A 202 17.04 13.90 -14.95
N ILE A 203 17.85 13.51 -15.94
CA ILE A 203 19.31 13.55 -15.84
C ILE A 203 19.87 14.96 -15.82
N ASP A 204 19.16 15.91 -16.43
CA ASP A 204 19.56 17.33 -16.51
C ASP A 204 19.53 17.99 -15.13
N LEU A 205 18.49 17.73 -14.33
CA LEU A 205 18.39 18.19 -12.94
C LEU A 205 19.50 17.58 -12.06
N THR A 206 19.84 16.30 -12.30
CA THR A 206 20.94 15.64 -11.58
C THR A 206 22.28 16.33 -11.83
N GLY A 207 22.54 16.71 -13.08
CA GLY A 207 23.79 17.38 -13.48
C GLY A 207 23.95 18.77 -12.86
N ALA A 208 22.84 19.42 -12.51
CA ALA A 208 22.79 20.74 -11.90
C ALA A 208 22.86 20.71 -10.35
N GLY A 209 22.67 19.54 -9.72
CA GLY A 209 22.58 19.41 -8.27
C GLY A 209 21.32 20.06 -7.69
N GLU A 210 20.23 20.06 -8.47
CA GLU A 210 18.95 20.65 -8.08
C GLU A 210 18.11 19.64 -7.28
N GLU A 211 17.42 20.14 -6.25
CA GLU A 211 16.44 19.39 -5.46
C GLU A 211 15.03 19.57 -6.08
N GLU A 212 14.23 18.52 -6.06
CA GLU A 212 12.80 18.58 -6.33
C GLU A 212 12.01 18.87 -5.04
N GLU A 213 10.95 19.67 -5.15
CA GLU A 213 9.96 19.81 -4.08
C GLU A 213 9.06 18.56 -4.03
N VAL A 214 8.82 18.01 -2.85
CA VAL A 214 7.80 16.96 -2.66
C VAL A 214 6.50 17.62 -2.25
N ARG A 215 5.41 17.35 -2.97
CA ARG A 215 4.07 17.82 -2.65
C ARG A 215 3.01 16.80 -3.09
N SER A 216 2.82 15.78 -2.26
CA SER A 216 1.89 14.68 -2.52
C SER A 216 0.76 14.67 -1.51
N PHE A 217 -0.44 14.26 -1.93
CA PHE A 217 -1.57 14.13 -1.02
C PHE A 217 -2.49 13.00 -1.45
N GLY A 218 -3.25 12.47 -0.50
CA GLY A 218 -4.23 11.45 -0.78
C GLY A 218 -5.11 11.13 0.42
N GLY A 219 -6.04 10.22 0.21
CA GLY A 219 -6.90 9.73 1.27
C GLY A 219 -7.92 8.73 0.77
N ALA A 220 -8.51 8.00 1.70
CA ALA A 220 -9.56 7.04 1.45
C ALA A 220 -10.64 7.12 2.54
N ALA A 221 -11.86 6.75 2.18
CA ALA A 221 -12.98 6.65 3.10
C ALA A 221 -13.78 5.39 2.81
N LYS A 222 -14.11 4.64 3.86
CA LYS A 222 -14.94 3.44 3.82
C LYS A 222 -16.20 3.66 4.64
N LEU A 223 -17.35 3.27 4.11
CA LEU A 223 -18.61 3.23 4.84
C LEU A 223 -19.30 1.89 4.57
N GLY A 224 -19.78 1.24 5.62
CA GLY A 224 -20.42 -0.05 5.48
C GLY A 224 -21.42 -0.38 6.58
N THR A 225 -22.10 -1.50 6.39
CA THR A 225 -23.02 -2.06 7.36
C THR A 225 -22.83 -3.57 7.48
N VAL A 226 -23.02 -4.09 8.68
CA VAL A 226 -23.04 -5.53 8.95
C VAL A 226 -24.38 -5.88 9.58
N ARG A 227 -25.10 -6.82 8.97
CA ARG A 227 -26.27 -7.47 9.55
C ARG A 227 -25.83 -8.73 10.30
N TRP A 228 -26.48 -8.99 11.43
CA TRP A 228 -26.27 -10.19 12.21
C TRP A 228 -27.33 -11.25 11.90
N ALA A 229 -26.90 -12.51 11.93
CA ALA A 229 -27.74 -13.67 12.14
C ALA A 229 -27.45 -14.30 13.50
N SER A 230 -28.41 -15.11 13.97
CA SER A 230 -28.26 -15.92 15.16
C SER A 230 -28.82 -17.32 14.92
N ASP A 231 -28.12 -18.32 15.43
CA ASP A 231 -28.60 -19.69 15.57
C ASP A 231 -28.31 -20.17 16.99
N GLY A 232 -29.35 -20.21 17.82
CA GLY A 232 -29.25 -20.50 19.25
C GLY A 232 -28.34 -19.50 19.97
N GLU A 233 -27.24 -19.98 20.55
CA GLU A 233 -26.27 -19.15 21.27
C GLU A 233 -25.25 -18.48 20.35
N ARG A 234 -25.17 -18.88 19.07
CA ARG A 234 -24.18 -18.33 18.13
C ARG A 234 -24.75 -17.11 17.42
N ARG A 235 -23.96 -16.04 17.36
CA ARG A 235 -24.27 -14.81 16.61
C ARG A 235 -23.11 -14.52 15.65
N TRP A 236 -23.38 -14.22 14.39
CA TRP A 236 -22.36 -13.85 13.41
C TRP A 236 -22.87 -12.79 12.45
N GLY A 237 -21.97 -11.98 11.90
CA GLY A 237 -22.30 -11.08 10.79
C GLY A 237 -22.51 -11.91 9.53
N ASP A 238 -23.74 -11.99 9.04
CA ASP A 238 -24.12 -12.85 7.91
C ASP A 238 -24.17 -12.12 6.57
N ILE A 239 -24.33 -10.81 6.58
CA ILE A 239 -24.17 -9.94 5.40
C ILE A 239 -23.41 -8.69 5.83
N ALA A 240 -22.28 -8.42 5.17
CA ALA A 240 -21.57 -7.16 5.24
C ALA A 240 -21.56 -6.49 3.86
N LEU A 241 -21.87 -5.20 3.82
CA LEU A 241 -21.79 -4.36 2.63
C LEU A 241 -20.88 -3.18 2.96
N ALA A 242 -19.96 -2.83 2.08
CA ALA A 242 -19.15 -1.63 2.23
C ALA A 242 -18.90 -0.98 0.88
N VAL A 243 -18.68 0.33 0.90
CA VAL A 243 -18.15 1.08 -0.23
C VAL A 243 -16.94 1.84 0.28
N GLU A 244 -15.81 1.65 -0.39
CA GLU A 244 -14.63 2.48 -0.22
C GLU A 244 -14.45 3.41 -1.42
N VAL A 245 -14.00 4.62 -1.17
CA VAL A 245 -13.52 5.55 -2.20
C VAL A 245 -12.15 6.05 -1.80
N GLY A 246 -11.26 6.23 -2.77
CA GLY A 246 -9.93 6.76 -2.52
C GLY A 246 -9.40 7.64 -3.63
N TYR A 247 -8.41 8.45 -3.28
CA TYR A 247 -7.74 9.38 -4.18
C TYR A 247 -6.26 9.49 -3.78
N ALA A 248 -5.36 9.24 -4.73
CA ALA A 248 -3.93 9.49 -4.62
C ALA A 248 -3.53 10.51 -5.71
N SER A 249 -2.82 11.58 -5.37
CA SER A 249 -2.38 12.58 -6.35
C SER A 249 -1.45 11.96 -7.40
N GLY A 250 -1.67 12.31 -8.66
CA GLY A 250 -0.82 11.93 -9.80
C GLY A 250 0.18 13.02 -10.14
N ASP A 251 1.04 12.74 -11.11
CA ASP A 251 2.06 13.67 -11.57
C ASP A 251 2.14 13.70 -13.09
N ALA A 252 1.38 14.61 -13.70
CA ALA A 252 1.35 14.83 -15.13
C ALA A 252 2.63 15.48 -15.67
N ASN A 253 3.52 16.01 -14.82
CA ASN A 253 4.77 16.61 -15.27
C ASN A 253 5.94 16.29 -14.34
N PRO A 254 6.59 15.11 -14.52
CA PRO A 254 7.71 14.70 -13.70
C PRO A 254 8.98 15.54 -13.85
N GLY A 255 9.00 16.55 -14.72
CA GLY A 255 10.16 17.41 -14.99
C GLY A 255 10.01 18.86 -14.54
N ASP A 256 8.92 19.22 -13.85
CA ASP A 256 8.68 20.59 -13.40
C ASP A 256 9.33 20.95 -12.05
N GLY A 257 10.13 20.04 -11.50
CA GLY A 257 10.82 20.23 -10.23
C GLY A 257 9.93 19.94 -9.01
N ILE A 258 8.72 19.41 -9.19
CA ILE A 258 7.80 19.07 -8.10
C ILE A 258 7.32 17.63 -8.25
N THR A 259 7.75 16.74 -7.36
CA THR A 259 7.20 15.39 -7.23
C THR A 259 5.82 15.47 -6.60
N LYS A 260 4.78 15.16 -7.38
CA LYS A 260 3.36 15.19 -6.94
C LYS A 260 2.72 13.83 -6.73
N ARG A 261 3.38 12.77 -7.23
CA ARG A 261 2.81 11.41 -7.19
C ARG A 261 2.72 10.93 -5.74
N MET A 262 1.52 10.59 -5.30
CA MET A 262 1.26 9.85 -4.08
C MET A 262 1.13 8.36 -4.40
N THR A 263 1.70 7.51 -3.55
CA THR A 263 1.53 6.06 -3.58
C THR A 263 1.12 5.62 -2.19
N PHE A 264 -0.03 4.96 -2.07
CA PHE A 264 -0.47 4.34 -0.82
C PHE A 264 0.40 3.12 -0.50
N ASP A 265 0.42 2.70 0.76
CA ASP A 265 1.14 1.51 1.17
C ASP A 265 0.62 0.27 0.42
N GLN A 266 1.55 -0.58 0.03
CA GLN A 266 1.32 -1.83 -0.71
C GLN A 266 0.40 -2.83 0.00
N SER A 267 0.26 -2.71 1.32
CA SER A 267 -0.61 -3.56 2.14
C SER A 267 -2.01 -2.98 2.30
N HIS A 268 -2.33 -1.85 1.65
CA HIS A 268 -3.68 -1.33 1.51
C HIS A 268 -4.30 -1.81 0.20
N ASN A 269 -4.91 -2.99 0.22
CA ASN A 269 -5.40 -3.65 -1.00
C ASN A 269 -6.80 -3.17 -1.42
N VAL A 270 -6.92 -2.82 -2.71
CA VAL A 270 -8.17 -2.48 -3.39
C VAL A 270 -8.30 -3.35 -4.64
N GLY A 271 -9.17 -4.35 -4.58
CA GLY A 271 -9.20 -5.43 -5.56
C GLY A 271 -7.99 -6.36 -5.43
N MET A 272 -7.69 -7.11 -6.47
CA MET A 272 -6.56 -8.03 -6.53
C MET A 272 -5.76 -7.97 -7.84
N VAL A 273 -6.21 -7.30 -8.91
CA VAL A 273 -5.59 -7.36 -10.25
C VAL A 273 -5.00 -6.02 -10.71
N LEU A 274 -5.78 -4.95 -10.70
CA LEU A 274 -5.42 -3.66 -11.29
C LEU A 274 -4.18 -3.06 -10.64
N PHE A 275 -4.24 -2.82 -9.33
CA PHE A 275 -3.13 -2.22 -8.59
C PHE A 275 -2.08 -3.28 -8.24
N ASP A 276 -2.52 -4.39 -7.64
CA ASP A 276 -1.65 -5.44 -7.09
C ASP A 276 -0.80 -6.19 -8.13
N HIS A 277 -1.22 -6.21 -9.40
CA HIS A 277 -0.45 -6.86 -10.48
C HIS A 277 -0.21 -5.99 -11.70
N VAL A 278 -1.24 -5.45 -12.34
CA VAL A 278 -1.05 -4.80 -13.66
C VAL A 278 -0.22 -3.52 -13.52
N LEU A 279 -0.57 -2.66 -12.58
CA LEU A 279 0.14 -1.42 -12.32
C LEU A 279 1.44 -1.67 -11.55
N ALA A 280 1.46 -2.61 -10.60
CA ALA A 280 2.68 -3.06 -9.94
C ALA A 280 3.75 -3.49 -10.95
N TRP A 281 3.38 -4.33 -11.92
CA TRP A 281 4.28 -4.80 -12.98
C TRP A 281 4.74 -3.67 -13.91
N LYS A 282 3.83 -2.82 -14.39
CA LYS A 282 4.18 -1.73 -15.32
C LYS A 282 5.15 -0.74 -14.69
N THR A 283 4.91 -0.36 -13.43
CA THR A 283 5.81 0.53 -12.69
C THR A 283 7.15 -0.11 -12.37
N ALA A 284 7.17 -1.42 -12.04
CA ALA A 284 8.42 -2.16 -11.87
C ALA A 284 9.21 -2.26 -13.18
N ARG A 285 8.55 -2.51 -14.32
CA ARG A 285 9.18 -2.51 -15.65
C ARG A 285 9.84 -1.17 -15.95
N ALA A 286 9.13 -0.07 -15.73
CA ALA A 286 9.68 1.28 -15.91
C ALA A 286 10.92 1.52 -15.02
N ALA A 287 10.88 1.06 -13.77
CA ALA A 287 12.01 1.15 -12.85
C ALA A 287 13.22 0.33 -13.32
N SER A 288 12.99 -0.89 -13.80
CA SER A 288 14.05 -1.75 -14.36
C SER A 288 14.70 -1.10 -15.59
N LEU A 289 13.89 -0.55 -16.51
CA LEU A 289 14.41 0.17 -17.69
C LEU A 289 15.20 1.42 -17.30
N ALA A 290 14.71 2.19 -16.32
CA ALA A 290 15.39 3.39 -15.81
C ALA A 290 16.69 3.09 -15.07
N SER A 291 16.83 1.87 -14.52
CA SER A 291 18.01 1.44 -13.77
C SER A 291 19.01 0.64 -14.61
N ASP A 292 18.60 0.09 -15.75
CA ASP A 292 19.45 -0.74 -16.61
C ASP A 292 20.49 0.10 -17.35
N ARG A 293 21.77 -0.15 -17.04
CA ARG A 293 22.92 0.51 -17.65
C ARG A 293 23.10 0.18 -19.13
N ALA A 294 22.63 -0.97 -19.59
CA ALA A 294 22.65 -1.34 -21.00
C ALA A 294 21.70 -0.47 -21.83
N ILE A 295 20.67 0.11 -21.19
CA ILE A 295 19.62 0.91 -21.83
C ILE A 295 19.85 2.40 -21.56
N ALA A 296 19.93 2.80 -20.29
CA ALA A 296 20.02 4.19 -19.86
C ALA A 296 21.45 4.74 -19.76
N ASN A 297 22.49 3.92 -19.98
CA ASN A 297 23.94 4.25 -19.84
C ASN A 297 24.38 4.65 -18.41
N ARG A 298 23.47 5.15 -17.57
CA ARG A 298 23.58 5.41 -16.13
C ARG A 298 22.18 5.20 -15.51
N PRO A 299 22.06 4.58 -14.31
CA PRO A 299 20.78 4.51 -13.60
C PRO A 299 20.25 5.91 -13.28
N SER A 300 18.97 6.16 -13.58
CA SER A 300 18.30 7.40 -13.17
C SER A 300 18.15 7.44 -11.65
N PRO A 301 18.55 8.53 -10.97
CA PRO A 301 18.29 8.70 -9.55
C PRO A 301 16.81 8.53 -9.21
N GLY A 302 16.51 7.96 -8.04
CA GLY A 302 15.13 7.74 -7.61
C GLY A 302 14.32 6.71 -8.43
N ALA A 303 14.91 6.02 -9.41
CA ALA A 303 14.23 4.99 -10.20
C ALA A 303 13.66 3.85 -9.33
N GLN A 304 14.31 3.55 -8.21
CA GLN A 304 13.85 2.58 -7.20
C GLN A 304 12.52 2.96 -6.53
N LEU A 305 12.11 4.23 -6.59
CA LEU A 305 10.85 4.70 -6.02
C LEU A 305 9.72 4.71 -7.04
N LEU A 306 10.00 4.37 -8.30
CA LEU A 306 9.00 4.25 -9.36
C LEU A 306 8.01 3.09 -9.14
N PRO A 307 8.45 1.88 -8.74
CA PRO A 307 7.56 0.75 -8.47
C PRO A 307 6.48 1.14 -7.46
N SER A 308 5.26 0.71 -7.74
CA SER A 308 4.13 0.87 -6.82
C SER A 308 3.98 -0.29 -5.85
N GLU A 309 4.54 -1.46 -6.18
CA GLU A 309 4.53 -2.67 -5.34
C GLU A 309 3.12 -3.18 -4.96
N GLY A 310 2.10 -2.74 -5.70
CA GLY A 310 0.68 -2.99 -5.45
C GLY A 310 -0.05 -1.81 -4.80
N GLY A 311 0.69 -0.83 -4.28
CA GLY A 311 0.11 0.39 -3.73
C GLY A 311 -0.64 1.22 -4.78
N ILE A 312 -1.76 1.81 -4.37
CA ILE A 312 -2.54 2.71 -5.22
C ILE A 312 -1.76 3.99 -5.43
N PHE A 313 -1.48 4.36 -6.69
CA PHE A 313 -0.78 5.59 -7.01
C PHE A 313 -1.48 6.39 -8.09
N GLY A 314 -1.43 7.72 -8.00
CA GLY A 314 -1.92 8.62 -9.04
C GLY A 314 -3.32 8.30 -9.56
N ALA A 315 -4.19 7.76 -8.70
CA ALA A 315 -5.46 7.18 -9.09
C ALA A 315 -6.58 7.55 -8.11
N SER A 316 -7.80 7.61 -8.63
CA SER A 316 -9.02 7.67 -7.83
C SER A 316 -9.86 6.43 -8.13
N TYR A 317 -10.52 5.91 -7.11
CA TYR A 317 -11.28 4.67 -7.23
C TYR A 317 -12.55 4.67 -6.39
N ILE A 318 -13.48 3.80 -6.79
CA ILE A 318 -14.60 3.33 -5.96
C ILE A 318 -14.55 1.81 -5.90
N ASN A 319 -14.72 1.27 -4.69
CA ASN A 319 -14.67 -0.16 -4.40
C ASN A 319 -15.87 -0.61 -3.56
N PRO A 320 -17.03 -0.92 -4.19
CA PRO A 320 -18.13 -1.57 -3.49
C PRO A 320 -17.81 -3.04 -3.26
N THR A 321 -18.08 -3.52 -2.05
CA THR A 321 -17.80 -4.89 -1.62
C THR A 321 -18.97 -5.50 -0.85
N ILE A 322 -19.08 -6.82 -0.94
CA ILE A 322 -20.05 -7.63 -0.23
C ILE A 322 -19.39 -8.87 0.34
N VAL A 323 -19.74 -9.20 1.59
CA VAL A 323 -19.48 -10.50 2.19
C VAL A 323 -20.81 -11.10 2.62
N VAL A 324 -21.11 -12.29 2.10
CA VAL A 324 -22.24 -13.10 2.54
C VAL A 324 -21.69 -14.31 3.27
N ARG A 325 -22.17 -14.54 4.49
CA ARG A 325 -21.81 -15.68 5.34
C ARG A 325 -23.06 -16.49 5.66
N PRO A 326 -23.51 -17.37 4.74
CA PRO A 326 -24.72 -18.18 4.93
C PRO A 326 -24.62 -19.12 6.13
N GLN A 327 -23.39 -19.52 6.47
CA GLN A 327 -23.03 -20.35 7.61
C GLN A 327 -21.78 -19.76 8.24
N HIS A 328 -21.59 -19.89 9.56
CA HIS A 328 -20.43 -19.30 10.25
C HIS A 328 -19.06 -19.77 9.71
N TRP A 329 -19.04 -20.88 8.98
CA TRP A 329 -17.84 -21.53 8.44
C TRP A 329 -17.58 -21.18 6.98
N LEU A 330 -18.48 -20.48 6.29
CA LEU A 330 -18.38 -20.16 4.86
C LEU A 330 -18.54 -18.65 4.63
N ASP A 331 -17.54 -18.03 4.03
CA ASP A 331 -17.60 -16.66 3.54
C ASP A 331 -17.64 -16.68 2.02
N LEU A 332 -18.57 -15.93 1.44
CA LEU A 332 -18.65 -15.65 0.02
C LEU A 332 -18.42 -14.16 -0.17
N LYS A 333 -17.49 -13.79 -1.03
CA LYS A 333 -16.99 -12.43 -1.20
C LYS A 333 -17.22 -11.97 -2.62
N GLY A 334 -17.57 -10.70 -2.78
CA GLY A 334 -17.64 -10.02 -4.07
C GLY A 334 -17.12 -8.60 -3.95
N GLY A 335 -16.38 -8.15 -4.97
CA GLY A 335 -15.83 -6.81 -5.06
C GLY A 335 -15.89 -6.29 -6.49
N VAL A 336 -15.91 -4.97 -6.63
CA VAL A 336 -15.71 -4.28 -7.90
C VAL A 336 -14.70 -3.18 -7.67
N VAL A 337 -13.76 -2.94 -8.58
CA VAL A 337 -12.95 -1.72 -8.60
C VAL A 337 -13.31 -0.95 -9.86
N ILE A 338 -13.56 0.34 -9.74
CA ILE A 338 -13.64 1.25 -10.89
C ILE A 338 -12.64 2.35 -10.60
N ALA A 339 -11.68 2.56 -11.50
CA ALA A 339 -10.57 3.46 -11.25
C ALA A 339 -10.24 4.33 -12.47
N GLN A 340 -9.68 5.49 -12.19
CA GLN A 340 -9.15 6.42 -13.19
C GLN A 340 -7.89 7.11 -12.64
N SER A 341 -6.97 7.51 -13.52
CA SER A 341 -5.82 8.31 -13.10
C SER A 341 -6.26 9.72 -12.67
N THR A 342 -5.54 10.33 -11.73
CA THR A 342 -5.83 11.66 -11.19
C THR A 342 -5.06 12.78 -11.89
N ALA A 343 -4.16 12.40 -12.80
CA ALA A 343 -3.36 13.24 -13.67
C ALA A 343 -3.07 12.45 -14.96
N ASP A 344 -2.46 13.10 -15.96
CA ASP A 344 -2.00 12.43 -17.18
C ASP A 344 -1.12 11.22 -16.79
N PHE A 345 -1.39 10.07 -17.41
CA PHE A 345 -0.84 8.78 -17.00
C PHE A 345 0.54 8.55 -17.62
N VAL A 346 1.48 9.42 -17.26
CA VAL A 346 2.83 9.48 -17.83
C VAL A 346 3.73 8.43 -17.19
N ASP A 347 4.47 7.67 -18.01
CA ASP A 347 5.61 6.86 -17.56
C ASP A 347 6.84 7.74 -17.35
N PRO A 348 7.33 7.88 -16.10
CA PRO A 348 8.52 8.68 -15.81
C PRO A 348 9.78 8.21 -16.54
N TYR A 349 9.88 6.93 -16.93
CA TYR A 349 10.99 6.43 -17.74
C TYR A 349 10.93 6.94 -19.18
N HIS A 350 9.77 6.91 -19.84
CA HIS A 350 9.62 7.47 -21.19
C HIS A 350 9.93 8.97 -21.20
N PHE A 351 9.46 9.69 -20.19
CA PHE A 351 9.77 11.11 -20.06
C PHE A 351 11.26 11.36 -19.79
N GLY A 352 11.83 10.78 -18.72
CA GLY A 352 13.20 11.05 -18.28
C GLY A 352 14.29 10.44 -19.17
N GLY A 353 14.00 9.29 -19.80
CA GLY A 353 14.94 8.55 -20.64
C GLY A 353 14.81 8.81 -22.14
N LEU A 354 13.59 9.03 -22.65
CA LEU A 354 13.33 9.22 -24.09
C LEU A 354 12.88 10.65 -24.45
N GLY A 355 12.43 11.45 -23.48
CA GLY A 355 11.93 12.81 -23.69
C GLY A 355 10.49 12.88 -24.22
N ASP A 356 9.76 11.77 -24.16
CA ASP A 356 8.41 11.64 -24.71
C ASP A 356 7.36 11.53 -23.61
N TRP A 357 6.21 12.16 -23.85
CA TRP A 357 5.02 12.09 -23.00
C TRP A 357 4.18 10.90 -23.45
N GLN A 358 4.35 9.77 -22.77
CA GLN A 358 3.67 8.52 -23.10
C GLN A 358 3.29 7.77 -21.83
N ASN A 359 2.25 6.95 -21.95
CA ASN A 359 1.90 6.00 -20.89
C ASN A 359 2.91 4.86 -20.79
N TYR A 360 2.74 4.00 -19.79
CA TYR A 360 3.63 2.86 -19.53
C TYR A 360 3.78 1.90 -20.71
N ASP A 361 2.83 1.84 -21.65
CA ASP A 361 2.85 0.99 -22.83
C ASP A 361 3.20 1.74 -24.13
N GLY A 362 3.62 3.00 -24.03
CA GLY A 362 4.04 3.84 -25.15
C GLY A 362 2.88 4.47 -25.93
N GLY A 363 1.65 4.44 -25.40
CA GLY A 363 0.49 5.13 -25.97
C GLY A 363 0.27 6.53 -25.42
N GLU A 364 -0.92 7.07 -25.65
CA GLU A 364 -1.33 8.41 -25.17
C GLU A 364 -1.38 8.46 -23.64
N ASP A 365 -0.84 9.52 -23.06
CA ASP A 365 -0.82 9.81 -21.62
C ASP A 365 -2.08 10.53 -21.13
N GLU A 366 -2.83 11.20 -22.02
CA GLU A 366 -4.08 11.93 -21.71
C GLU A 366 -5.28 11.00 -21.41
N GLN A 367 -5.12 9.68 -21.56
CA GLN A 367 -6.19 8.72 -21.28
C GLN A 367 -6.20 8.34 -19.80
N HIS A 368 -7.31 8.63 -19.11
CA HIS A 368 -7.42 8.47 -17.66
C HIS A 368 -8.13 7.18 -17.21
N ASP A 369 -8.86 6.50 -18.08
CA ASP A 369 -9.64 5.32 -17.70
C ASP A 369 -8.72 4.13 -17.42
N LEU A 370 -8.58 3.76 -16.14
CA LEU A 370 -7.83 2.57 -15.72
C LEU A 370 -8.71 1.30 -15.84
N GLY A 371 -10.02 1.45 -16.00
CA GLY A 371 -10.95 0.35 -16.25
C GLY A 371 -11.68 -0.16 -15.01
N VAL A 372 -12.20 -1.37 -15.14
CA VAL A 372 -13.09 -2.01 -14.15
C VAL A 372 -12.59 -3.40 -13.81
N GLU A 373 -12.53 -3.71 -12.52
CA GLU A 373 -12.19 -5.03 -12.00
C GLU A 373 -13.40 -5.68 -11.31
N LEU A 374 -13.55 -6.99 -11.46
CA LEU A 374 -14.55 -7.80 -10.76
C LEU A 374 -13.86 -8.93 -10.00
N ASP A 375 -14.12 -9.00 -8.70
CA ASP A 375 -13.49 -9.96 -7.79
C ASP A 375 -14.53 -10.84 -7.12
N LEU A 376 -14.23 -12.13 -7.03
CA LEU A 376 -15.04 -13.13 -6.34
C LEU A 376 -14.15 -14.02 -5.49
N GLY A 377 -14.63 -14.39 -4.31
CA GLY A 377 -13.90 -15.27 -3.42
C GLY A 377 -14.78 -16.10 -2.51
N ALA A 378 -14.23 -17.20 -2.01
CA ALA A 378 -14.86 -18.03 -1.02
C ALA A 378 -13.83 -18.53 0.00
N ASP A 379 -14.16 -18.43 1.29
CA ASP A 379 -13.34 -18.98 2.38
C ASP A 379 -14.14 -19.97 3.23
N VAL A 380 -13.48 -21.05 3.61
CA VAL A 380 -14.02 -22.15 4.40
C VAL A 380 -13.18 -22.35 5.66
N ARG A 381 -13.83 -22.35 6.82
CA ARG A 381 -13.25 -22.61 8.13
C ARG A 381 -13.61 -24.00 8.63
N ILE A 382 -12.62 -24.89 8.72
CA ILE A 382 -12.79 -26.28 9.13
C ILE A 382 -12.13 -26.47 10.51
N PRO A 383 -12.91 -26.68 11.59
CA PRO A 383 -12.34 -27.02 12.89
C PRO A 383 -11.74 -28.43 12.82
N LEU A 384 -10.45 -28.56 13.14
CA LEU A 384 -9.73 -29.83 13.20
C LEU A 384 -9.66 -30.40 14.62
N ALA A 385 -9.51 -29.52 15.61
CA ALA A 385 -9.49 -29.81 17.03
C ALA A 385 -9.98 -28.57 17.81
N ASP A 386 -10.13 -28.67 19.14
CA ASP A 386 -10.70 -27.60 19.97
C ASP A 386 -9.96 -26.24 19.85
N ALA A 387 -8.67 -26.26 19.51
CA ALA A 387 -7.85 -25.05 19.32
C ALA A 387 -7.39 -24.84 17.87
N VAL A 388 -7.61 -25.80 16.96
CA VAL A 388 -7.01 -25.74 15.61
C VAL A 388 -8.08 -25.59 14.55
N VAL A 389 -8.01 -24.50 13.78
CA VAL A 389 -8.89 -24.22 12.64
C VAL A 389 -8.08 -24.16 11.36
N LEU A 390 -8.46 -25.00 10.40
CA LEU A 390 -7.97 -24.94 9.03
C LEU A 390 -8.80 -23.92 8.23
N ASN A 391 -8.13 -23.00 7.57
CA ASN A 391 -8.72 -22.02 6.66
C ASN A 391 -8.35 -22.41 5.24
N LEU A 392 -9.34 -22.59 4.37
CA LEU A 392 -9.17 -22.82 2.94
C LEU A 392 -9.86 -21.69 2.20
N GLY A 393 -9.19 -21.09 1.22
CA GLY A 393 -9.77 -20.02 0.41
C GLY A 393 -9.46 -20.17 -1.06
N ALA A 394 -10.33 -19.61 -1.90
CA ALA A 394 -10.06 -19.39 -3.31
C ALA A 394 -10.67 -18.07 -3.72
N GLU A 395 -9.92 -17.28 -4.48
CA GLU A 395 -10.35 -15.97 -4.98
C GLU A 395 -9.87 -15.80 -6.41
N GLY A 396 -10.63 -15.05 -7.20
CA GLY A 396 -10.27 -14.74 -8.58
C GLY A 396 -10.83 -13.39 -9.00
N GLY A 397 -10.05 -12.71 -9.83
CA GLY A 397 -10.31 -11.36 -10.31
C GLY A 397 -10.21 -11.30 -11.83
N VAL A 398 -11.06 -10.47 -12.44
CA VAL A 398 -11.00 -10.15 -13.86
C VAL A 398 -10.93 -8.64 -14.02
N LEU A 399 -9.85 -8.16 -14.63
CA LEU A 399 -9.71 -6.77 -15.04
C LEU A 399 -10.17 -6.61 -16.49
N PHE A 400 -10.99 -5.60 -16.73
CA PHE A 400 -11.33 -5.01 -18.02
C PHE A 400 -10.56 -3.68 -18.14
N PRO A 401 -9.37 -3.68 -18.76
CA PRO A 401 -8.53 -2.49 -18.82
C PRO A 401 -9.21 -1.36 -19.61
N GLY A 402 -9.06 -0.13 -19.12
CA GLY A 402 -9.52 1.06 -19.82
C GLY A 402 -8.50 1.59 -20.82
N GLY A 403 -8.80 2.75 -21.40
CA GLY A 403 -7.99 3.40 -22.44
C GLY A 403 -6.58 3.82 -22.00
N ALA A 404 -6.35 4.01 -20.69
CA ALA A 404 -5.02 4.35 -20.16
C ALA A 404 -3.93 3.29 -20.45
N PHE A 405 -4.33 2.11 -20.91
CA PHE A 405 -3.45 1.00 -21.28
C PHE A 405 -3.39 0.73 -22.79
N GLU A 406 -3.81 1.69 -23.63
CA GLU A 406 -3.58 1.60 -25.06
C GLU A 406 -2.08 1.75 -25.38
N ASP A 407 -1.57 0.87 -26.25
CA ASP A 407 -0.19 0.94 -26.73
C ASP A 407 0.01 2.05 -27.78
N GLY A 408 1.25 2.27 -28.22
CA GLY A 408 1.57 3.27 -29.26
C GLY A 408 0.92 3.02 -30.63
N ALA A 409 0.27 1.88 -30.84
CA ALA A 409 -0.52 1.56 -32.03
C ALA A 409 -2.04 1.67 -31.79
N GLY A 410 -2.47 2.08 -30.59
CA GLY A 410 -3.87 2.20 -30.19
C GLY A 410 -4.54 0.87 -29.87
N ASN A 411 -3.78 -0.20 -29.62
CA ASN A 411 -4.35 -1.46 -29.17
C ASN A 411 -4.48 -1.46 -27.64
N GLY A 412 -5.68 -1.70 -27.13
CA GLY A 412 -5.90 -1.84 -25.70
C GLY A 412 -5.29 -3.12 -25.10
N LEU A 413 -4.93 -3.04 -23.82
CA LEU A 413 -4.52 -4.20 -23.03
C LEU A 413 -5.66 -5.24 -22.98
N SER A 414 -5.32 -6.51 -23.23
CA SER A 414 -6.29 -7.61 -23.12
C SER A 414 -6.76 -7.78 -21.67
N ASN A 415 -7.94 -8.37 -21.48
CA ASN A 415 -8.44 -8.69 -20.14
C ASN A 415 -7.42 -9.53 -19.35
N GLN A 416 -7.23 -9.19 -18.08
CA GLN A 416 -6.30 -9.88 -17.20
C GLN A 416 -7.09 -10.74 -16.21
N LEU A 417 -6.69 -12.01 -16.04
CA LEU A 417 -7.34 -12.94 -15.11
C LEU A 417 -6.34 -13.49 -14.09
N LEU A 418 -6.72 -13.38 -12.83
CA LEU A 418 -5.96 -13.90 -11.70
C LEU A 418 -6.80 -14.91 -10.92
N LEU A 419 -6.13 -15.95 -10.42
CA LEU A 419 -6.68 -16.88 -9.45
C LEU A 419 -5.67 -17.07 -8.32
N ASN A 420 -6.14 -17.04 -7.09
CA ASN A 420 -5.35 -17.33 -5.92
C ASN A 420 -6.04 -18.36 -5.02
N THR A 421 -5.25 -19.17 -4.33
CA THR A 421 -5.72 -20.19 -3.39
C THR A 421 -4.99 -20.11 -2.06
N LYS A 422 -5.77 -20.11 -0.98
CA LYS A 422 -5.32 -19.81 0.38
C LYS A 422 -5.38 -21.04 1.27
N LEU A 423 -4.31 -21.28 2.02
CA LEU A 423 -4.25 -22.27 3.08
C LEU A 423 -3.73 -21.60 4.38
N GLY A 424 -4.52 -21.67 5.43
CA GLY A 424 -4.15 -21.11 6.74
C GLY A 424 -4.44 -22.10 7.86
N MET A 425 -3.65 -22.04 8.93
CA MET A 425 -3.92 -22.77 10.16
C MET A 425 -3.85 -21.79 11.33
N GLN A 426 -4.92 -21.72 12.12
CA GLN A 426 -5.02 -20.91 13.32
C GLN A 426 -4.98 -21.84 14.54
N TYR A 427 -4.26 -21.42 15.59
CA TYR A 427 -4.01 -22.19 16.82
C TYR A 427 -4.36 -21.38 18.08
#